data_AF-A0A8T4I1J4-F1
#
_entry.id   AF-A0A8T4I1J4-F1
#
_cell.length_a   1.000
_cell.length_b   1.000
_cell.length_c   1.000
_cell.angle_alpha   90.00
_cell.angle_beta   90.00
_cell.angle_gamma   90.00
#
_symmetry.space_group_name_H-M   'P 1'
#
loop_
_entity.id
_entity.type
_entity.pdbx_description
1 polymer ?
#
loop_
_entity_poly.entity_id
_entity_poly.type
_entity_poly.pdbx_seq_one_letter_code
_entity_poly.pdbx_strand_id
1 'polypeptide(L)' 'DGITPDQAIAAIDWALANDFWQAHILSPAKLRAKYEPLRRQALSERRKQPAGPQPTKNIDDMSEEEIQRALRFG' A
#
# COMPACT_ATOMS: atom_id res chain seq x y z
N ASP A 1 -20.94 -14.55 -1.08
CA ASP A 1 -19.78 -13.80 -1.58
C ASP A 1 -19.33 -12.80 -0.51
N GLY A 2 -18.32 -13.13 0.27
CA GLY A 2 -17.88 -12.34 1.45
C GLY A 2 -16.97 -11.16 1.12
N ILE A 3 -17.02 -10.65 -0.11
CA ILE A 3 -16.21 -9.51 -0.56
C ILE A 3 -17.04 -8.25 -0.35
N THR A 4 -16.56 -7.36 0.51
CA THR A 4 -17.18 -6.05 0.67
C THR A 4 -17.03 -5.24 -0.62
N PRO A 5 -18.03 -4.41 -0.99
CA PRO A 5 -17.96 -3.59 -2.20
C PRO A 5 -16.71 -2.72 -2.23
N ASP A 6 -16.26 -2.22 -1.09
CA ASP A 6 -15.01 -1.47 -0.93
C ASP A 6 -13.76 -2.25 -1.40
N GLN A 7 -13.64 -3.52 -0.99
CA GLN A 7 -12.53 -4.37 -1.43
C GLN A 7 -12.58 -4.69 -2.92
N ALA A 8 -13.78 -4.81 -3.50
CA ALA A 8 -13.93 -4.97 -4.93
C ALA A 8 -13.46 -3.70 -5.68
N ILE A 9 -13.79 -2.51 -5.17
CA ILE A 9 -13.35 -1.23 -5.75
C ILE A 9 -11.83 -1.10 -5.68
N ALA A 10 -11.22 -1.36 -4.52
CA ALA A 10 -9.77 -1.30 -4.36
C ALA A 10 -9.03 -2.29 -5.28
N ALA A 11 -9.59 -3.48 -5.48
CA ALA A 11 -9.06 -4.47 -6.41
C ALA A 11 -9.19 -4.04 -7.87
N ILE A 12 -10.30 -3.38 -8.24
CA ILE A 12 -10.49 -2.80 -9.57
C ILE A 12 -9.46 -1.71 -9.82
N ASP A 13 -9.29 -0.78 -8.88
CA ASP A 13 -8.34 0.32 -8.98
C ASP A 13 -6.90 -0.19 -9.19
N TRP A 14 -6.48 -1.17 -8.37
CA TRP A 14 -5.18 -1.80 -8.52
C TRP A 14 -5.01 -2.55 -9.85
N ALA A 15 -6.07 -3.24 -10.31
CA ALA A 15 -6.03 -3.94 -11.60
C ALA A 15 -5.92 -2.98 -12.78
N LEU A 16 -6.57 -1.82 -12.72
CA LEU A 16 -6.49 -0.79 -13.75
C LEU A 16 -5.12 -0.12 -13.78
N ALA A 17 -4.44 -0.02 -12.63
CA ALA A 17 -3.07 0.50 -12.54
C ALA A 17 -2.00 -0.48 -13.05
N ASN A 18 -2.34 -1.75 -13.31
CA ASN A 18 -1.40 -2.79 -13.74
C ASN A 18 -1.75 -3.27 -15.15
N ASP A 19 -0.89 -3.02 -16.13
CA ASP A 19 -1.10 -3.32 -17.56
C ASP A 19 -1.53 -4.79 -17.82
N PHE A 20 -0.91 -5.75 -17.11
CA PHE A 20 -1.27 -7.16 -17.21
C PHE A 20 -2.71 -7.42 -16.73
N TRP A 21 -3.08 -6.90 -15.55
CA TRP A 21 -4.42 -7.12 -15.01
C TRP A 21 -5.48 -6.32 -15.76
N GLN A 22 -5.17 -5.12 -16.23
CA GLN A 22 -6.08 -4.30 -17.03
C GLN A 22 -6.58 -5.07 -18.27
N ALA A 23 -5.68 -5.74 -19.00
CA ALA A 23 -6.05 -6.55 -20.17
C ALA A 23 -6.90 -7.79 -19.82
N HIS A 24 -6.77 -8.29 -18.59
CA HIS A 24 -7.49 -9.48 -18.12
C HIS A 24 -8.84 -9.19 -17.46
N ILE A 25 -9.04 -7.98 -16.94
CA ILE A 25 -10.21 -7.57 -16.18
C ILE A 25 -11.11 -6.68 -17.06
N LEU A 26 -11.73 -7.31 -18.06
CA LEU A 26 -12.64 -6.64 -19.00
C LEU A 26 -14.10 -6.58 -18.50
N SER A 27 -14.40 -7.22 -17.37
CA SER A 27 -15.75 -7.21 -16.80
C SER A 27 -15.74 -7.50 -15.29
N PRO A 28 -16.78 -7.06 -14.55
CA PRO A 28 -16.92 -7.35 -13.12
C PRO A 28 -17.03 -8.85 -12.81
N ALA A 29 -17.48 -9.65 -13.79
CA ALA A 29 -17.56 -11.10 -13.66
C ALA A 29 -16.16 -11.76 -13.72
N LYS A 30 -15.30 -11.32 -14.66
CA LYS A 30 -13.90 -11.76 -14.73
C LYS A 30 -13.10 -11.33 -13.51
N LEU A 31 -13.40 -10.15 -12.96
CA LEU A 31 -12.82 -9.70 -11.69
C LEU A 31 -13.11 -10.68 -10.57
N ARG A 32 -14.38 -11.02 -10.34
CA ARG A 32 -14.76 -11.98 -9.28
C ARG A 32 -14.11 -13.35 -9.48
N ALA A 33 -14.07 -13.84 -10.73
CA ALA A 33 -13.45 -15.12 -11.05
C ALA A 33 -11.93 -15.15 -10.77
N LYS A 34 -11.23 -14.03 -10.99
CA LYS A 34 -9.77 -13.92 -10.78
C LYS A 34 -9.40 -13.12 -9.52
N TYR A 35 -10.34 -12.87 -8.62
CA TYR A 35 -10.14 -12.00 -7.46
C TYR A 35 -9.10 -12.55 -6.50
N GLU A 36 -9.16 -13.85 -6.22
CA GLU A 36 -8.21 -14.55 -5.33
C GLU A 36 -6.73 -14.41 -5.76
N PRO A 37 -6.35 -14.76 -7.00
CA PRO A 37 -4.97 -14.56 -7.45
C PRO A 37 -4.58 -13.08 -7.55
N LEU A 38 -5.50 -12.21 -7.99
CA LEU A 38 -5.28 -10.76 -8.07
C LEU A 38 -4.95 -10.18 -6.69
N ARG A 39 -5.75 -10.51 -5.67
CA ARG A 39 -5.56 -10.04 -4.29
C ARG A 39 -4.23 -10.50 -3.71
N ARG A 40 -3.83 -11.76 -3.95
CA ARG A 40 -2.53 -12.28 -3.51
C ARG A 40 -1.37 -11.53 -4.16
N GLN A 41 -1.49 -11.23 -5.46
CA GLN A 41 -0.46 -10.50 -6.19
C GLN A 41 -0.39 -9.03 -5.74
N ALA A 42 -1.53 -8.35 -5.59
CA ALA A 42 -1.62 -7.00 -5.05
C ALA A 42 -0.98 -6.89 -3.64
N LEU A 43 -1.26 -7.84 -2.76
CA LEU A 43 -0.68 -7.87 -1.42
C LEU A 43 0.84 -8.14 -1.45
N SER A 44 1.30 -8.94 -2.40
CA SER A 44 2.73 -9.24 -2.57
C SER A 44 3.49 -8.04 -3.12
N GLU A 45 2.92 -7.35 -4.11
CA GLU A 45 3.47 -6.10 -4.66
C GLU A 45 3.47 -4.99 -3.61
N ARG A 46 2.41 -4.85 -2.80
CA ARG A 46 2.38 -3.88 -1.69
C ARG A 46 3.46 -4.15 -0.63
N ARG A 47 3.86 -5.42 -0.45
CA ARG A 47 4.98 -5.78 0.43
C ARG A 47 6.34 -5.59 -0.21
N LYS A 48 6.42 -5.69 -1.54
CA LYS A 48 7.66 -5.51 -2.32
C LYS A 48 7.96 -4.06 -2.65
N GLN A 49 6.94 -3.21 -2.72
CA GLN A 49 7.17 -1.77 -2.71
C GLN A 49 7.92 -1.47 -1.41
N PRO A 50 9.20 -1.06 -1.48
CA PRO A 50 9.84 -0.53 -0.29
C PRO A 50 8.93 0.60 0.16
N ALA A 51 8.55 0.62 1.43
CA ALA A 51 8.05 1.86 2.01
C ALA A 51 9.06 2.92 1.57
N GLY A 52 8.66 3.82 0.66
CA GLY A 52 9.44 5.00 0.34
C GLY A 52 9.86 5.62 1.68
N PRO A 53 11.06 6.23 1.75
CA PRO A 53 11.66 6.63 3.00
C PRO A 53 10.58 7.25 3.87
N GLN A 54 10.28 6.62 5.01
CA GLN A 54 9.42 7.23 6.01
C GLN A 54 9.96 8.66 6.15
N PRO A 55 9.12 9.70 5.97
CA PRO A 55 9.57 11.04 6.27
C PRO A 55 10.16 10.93 7.67
N THR A 56 11.44 11.28 7.74
CA THR A 56 12.23 11.27 8.96
C THR A 56 11.33 11.76 10.07
N LYS A 57 11.15 10.90 11.09
CA LYS A 57 10.55 11.23 12.38
C LYS A 57 10.71 12.73 12.62
N ASN A 58 9.60 13.48 12.52
CA ASN A 58 9.65 14.94 12.52
C ASN A 58 10.48 15.36 13.72
N ILE A 59 11.51 16.19 13.49
CA ILE A 59 12.38 16.72 14.55
C ILE A 59 11.54 17.48 15.59
N ASP A 60 10.32 17.89 15.21
CA ASP A 60 9.27 18.46 16.04
C ASP A 60 8.70 17.50 17.12
N ASP A 61 8.97 16.20 17.03
CA ASP A 61 8.61 15.16 18.02
C ASP A 61 9.81 14.71 18.86
N MET A 62 10.88 15.52 18.94
CA MET A 62 11.93 15.33 19.94
C MET A 62 11.58 16.14 21.18
N SER A 63 11.26 15.45 22.28
CA SER A 63 11.13 16.08 23.60
C SER A 63 12.36 16.93 23.91
N GLU A 64 12.16 18.08 24.56
CA GLU A 64 13.20 19.06 24.92
C GLU A 64 14.41 18.41 25.61
N GLU A 65 14.19 17.28 26.29
CA GLU A 65 15.21 16.49 26.97
C GLU A 65 16.23 15.86 26.00
N GLU A 66 15.82 15.41 24.82
CA GLU A 66 16.73 14.82 23.83
C GLU A 66 17.56 15.90 23.10
N ILE A 67 16.97 17.08 22.88
CA ILE A 67 17.67 18.23 22.30
C ILE A 67 18.76 18.73 23.26
N GLN A 68 18.43 18.84 24.56
CA GLN A 68 19.39 19.19 25.61
C GLN A 68 20.57 18.22 25.67
N ARG A 69 20.33 16.92 25.46
CA ARG A 69 21.38 15.90 25.48
C ARG A 69 22.29 15.94 24.25
N ALA A 70 21.76 16.30 23.09
CA ALA A 70 22.54 16.45 21.85
C ALA A 70 23.49 17.67 21.88
N LEU A 71 23.11 18.75 22.58
CA LEU A 71 23.89 19.99 22.64
C LEU A 71 25.03 19.98 23.68
N ARG A 72 25.07 18.99 24.59
CA ARG A 72 26.03 18.92 25.70
C ARG A 72 27.36 18.22 25.36
N PHE A 73 27.50 17.67 24.16
CA PHE A 73 28.72 17.00 23.69
C PHE A 73 29.50 17.83 22.65
N GLY A 74 29.50 19.15 22.80
CA GLY A 74 30.41 20.08 22.10
C GLY A 74 31.55 20.52 23.00
#